data_AF-A3QRN4-F1
#
_entry.id   AF-A3QRN4-F1
#
_cell.length_a   1.000
_cell.length_b   1.000
_cell.length_c   1.000
_cell.angle_alpha   90.00
_cell.angle_beta   90.00
_cell.angle_gamma   90.00
#
_symmetry.space_group_name_H-M   'P 1'
#
loop_
_entity.id
_entity.type
_entity.pdbx_description
1 polymer ?
#
loop_
_entity_poly.entity_id
_entity_poly.type
_entity_poly.pdbx_seq_one_letter_code
_entity_poly.pdbx_strand_id
1 'polypeptide(L)'
;MWSSKPTKIGRILVRFRTLAKTIPRVSGVLVTDVQTYSYIAGFLDGDGCINLQLVRRKDYVLGYQIRASVTFFQRTVHRSFLEWIQSVLGAGFIRERKDGVAEYSITESRMVLNVLSNLTPYVRLKKMQCNLVMSVLEEMLSSKRLEPAHFLRLARQVDRFGELNFSKRRSIRSDQVEAYLRSRQLLIP
;
A
#
# COMPACT_ATOMS: atom_id res chain seq x y z
N MET A 1 -19.19 23.54 70.25
CA MET A 1 -20.45 24.29 70.02
C MET A 1 -20.43 24.76 68.56
N TRP A 2 -21.34 24.22 67.72
CA TRP A 2 -21.67 24.63 66.33
C TRP A 2 -20.54 24.51 65.27
N SER A 3 -20.48 23.48 64.42
CA SER A 3 -21.35 23.12 63.26
C SER A 3 -21.56 24.23 62.24
N SER A 4 -20.89 24.14 61.08
CA SER A 4 -21.43 24.63 59.79
C SER A 4 -20.65 24.09 58.57
N LYS A 5 -21.16 22.97 58.05
CA LYS A 5 -21.35 22.54 56.64
C LYS A 5 -20.21 22.70 55.59
N PRO A 6 -19.89 21.63 54.83
CA PRO A 6 -19.10 21.73 53.61
C PRO A 6 -19.94 22.27 52.44
N THR A 7 -19.47 23.33 51.79
CA THR A 7 -20.03 23.87 50.54
C THR A 7 -19.69 22.96 49.36
N LYS A 8 -20.71 22.26 48.84
CA LYS A 8 -20.77 21.78 47.45
C LYS A 8 -20.95 22.98 46.53
N ILE A 9 -20.38 22.90 45.31
CA ILE A 9 -20.68 23.62 44.03
C ILE A 9 -19.31 23.94 43.38
N GLY A 10 -18.92 23.47 42.19
CA GLY A 10 -19.56 22.60 41.22
C GLY A 10 -18.47 21.97 40.35
N ARG A 11 -18.56 20.65 40.15
CA ARG A 11 -17.78 19.92 39.16
C ARG A 11 -18.28 20.35 37.77
N ILE A 12 -17.48 21.09 37.01
CA ILE A 12 -17.64 21.14 35.55
C ILE A 12 -17.07 19.84 35.00
N LEU A 13 -17.88 18.78 35.10
CA LEU A 13 -17.69 17.57 34.35
C LEU A 13 -18.18 17.87 32.94
N VAL A 14 -17.27 18.25 32.04
CA VAL A 14 -17.60 18.27 30.60
C VAL A 14 -17.90 16.82 30.22
N ARG A 15 -19.19 16.49 30.18
CA ARG A 15 -19.71 15.28 29.56
C ARG A 15 -19.34 15.36 28.09
N PHE A 16 -18.19 14.81 27.71
CA PHE A 16 -18.00 14.29 26.37
C PHE A 16 -19.02 13.17 26.20
N ARG A 17 -20.21 13.52 25.71
CA ARG A 17 -21.17 12.55 25.19
C ARG A 17 -20.49 11.90 24.00
N THR A 18 -20.04 10.68 24.25
CA THR A 18 -19.56 9.72 23.27
C THR A 18 -20.63 9.58 22.18
N LEU A 19 -20.47 10.28 21.06
CA LEU A 19 -21.04 9.85 19.78
C LEU A 19 -20.08 8.84 19.16
N ALA A 20 -19.82 7.76 19.90
CA ALA A 20 -19.41 6.52 19.27
C ALA A 20 -20.65 6.01 18.53
N LYS A 21 -20.79 6.42 17.26
CA LYS A 21 -21.54 5.59 16.31
C LYS A 21 -20.81 4.26 16.30
N THR A 22 -21.41 3.29 16.94
CA THR A 22 -20.94 1.93 17.14
C THR A 22 -20.59 1.33 15.79
N ILE A 23 -19.30 1.22 15.48
CA ILE A 23 -18.83 0.28 14.45
C ILE A 23 -19.06 -1.10 15.06
N PRO A 24 -19.94 -1.95 14.51
CA PRO A 24 -20.24 -3.24 15.11
C PRO A 24 -18.98 -4.12 15.03
N ARG A 25 -18.37 -4.39 16.20
CA ARG A 25 -17.32 -5.39 16.35
C ARG A 25 -17.99 -6.77 16.37
N VAL A 26 -18.12 -7.38 15.20
CA VAL A 26 -18.44 -8.81 15.10
C VAL A 26 -17.12 -9.54 14.90
N SER A 27 -16.72 -10.34 15.89
CA SER A 27 -15.65 -11.36 15.81
C SER A 27 -14.34 -10.94 15.12
N GLY A 28 -13.52 -10.11 15.78
CA GLY A 28 -12.07 -10.03 15.53
C GLY A 28 -11.59 -9.53 14.16
N VAL A 29 -12.47 -9.30 13.20
CA VAL A 29 -12.20 -8.74 11.87
C VAL A 29 -13.15 -7.57 11.71
N LEU A 30 -12.62 -6.37 11.50
CA LEU A 30 -13.45 -5.24 11.09
C LEU A 30 -14.12 -5.65 9.78
N VAL A 31 -15.45 -5.80 9.78
CA VAL A 31 -16.21 -5.89 8.54
C VAL A 31 -16.08 -4.51 7.89
N THR A 32 -15.09 -4.35 7.03
CA THR A 32 -14.90 -3.12 6.28
C THR A 32 -16.04 -2.99 5.28
N ASP A 33 -16.86 -1.97 5.43
CA ASP A 33 -18.01 -1.75 4.57
C ASP A 33 -17.60 -1.10 3.24
N VAL A 34 -18.49 -1.20 2.24
CA VAL A 34 -18.30 -0.66 0.88
C VAL A 34 -17.92 0.83 0.89
N GLN A 35 -18.45 1.62 1.81
CA GLN A 35 -18.20 3.06 1.89
C GLN A 35 -16.76 3.32 2.36
N THR A 36 -16.27 2.53 3.32
CA THR A 36 -14.89 2.61 3.78
C THR A 36 -13.89 2.30 2.65
N TYR A 37 -14.08 1.21 1.91
CA TYR A 37 -13.21 0.92 0.76
C TYR A 37 -13.35 1.94 -0.37
N SER A 38 -14.56 2.43 -0.64
CA SER A 38 -14.78 3.49 -1.63
C SER A 38 -14.04 4.77 -1.25
N TYR A 39 -14.07 5.15 0.03
CA TYR A 39 -13.37 6.33 0.54
C TYR A 39 -11.84 6.16 0.43
N ILE A 40 -11.31 5.01 0.87
CA ILE A 40 -9.87 4.73 0.77
C ILE A 40 -9.42 4.69 -0.70
N ALA A 41 -10.23 4.14 -1.61
CA ALA A 41 -9.94 4.14 -3.04
C ALA A 41 -9.93 5.56 -3.63
N GLY A 42 -10.88 6.42 -3.22
CA GLY A 42 -10.87 7.84 -3.57
C GLY A 42 -9.61 8.56 -3.05
N PHE A 43 -9.19 8.24 -1.83
CA PHE A 43 -7.95 8.77 -1.26
C PHE A 43 -6.70 8.23 -1.98
N LEU A 44 -6.70 6.96 -2.40
CA LEU A 44 -5.64 6.36 -3.23
C LEU A 44 -5.52 7.09 -4.57
N ASP A 45 -6.64 7.46 -5.19
CA ASP A 45 -6.66 8.20 -6.46
C ASP A 45 -6.08 9.61 -6.32
N GLY A 46 -6.42 10.31 -5.22
CA GLY A 46 -5.95 11.66 -4.92
C GLY A 46 -4.50 11.71 -4.44
N ASP A 47 -4.25 11.22 -3.22
CA ASP A 47 -2.99 11.36 -2.49
C ASP A 47 -2.25 10.02 -2.30
N GLY A 48 -2.54 9.06 -3.18
CA GLY A 48 -1.89 7.76 -3.20
C GLY A 48 -1.01 7.51 -4.42
N CYS A 49 -0.24 6.42 -4.35
CA CYS A 49 0.62 5.95 -5.41
C CYS A 49 0.57 4.42 -5.47
N ILE A 50 0.36 3.91 -6.67
CA ILE A 50 0.59 2.51 -6.99
C ILE A 50 1.89 2.48 -7.79
N ASN A 51 2.82 1.60 -7.40
CA ASN A 51 4.09 1.46 -8.09
C ASN A 51 4.41 -0.01 -8.37
N LEU A 52 5.03 -0.25 -9.52
CA LEU A 52 5.59 -1.54 -9.93
C LEU A 52 6.95 -1.28 -10.56
N GLN A 53 8.00 -1.85 -9.98
CA GLN A 53 9.37 -1.53 -10.38
C GLN A 53 10.31 -2.73 -10.32
N LEU A 54 11.38 -2.65 -11.09
CA LEU A 54 12.52 -3.57 -11.02
C LEU A 54 13.54 -3.04 -10.01
N VAL A 55 13.97 -3.90 -9.10
CA VAL A 55 14.96 -3.58 -8.06
C VAL A 55 16.11 -4.56 -8.16
N ARG A 56 17.35 -4.06 -8.23
CA ARG A 56 18.55 -4.90 -8.22
C ARG A 56 18.69 -5.62 -6.88
N ARG A 57 18.94 -6.93 -6.92
CA ARG A 57 19.14 -7.80 -5.76
C ARG A 57 20.35 -8.70 -5.98
N LYS A 58 21.42 -8.44 -5.24
CA LYS A 58 22.69 -9.19 -5.36
C LYS A 58 22.55 -10.63 -4.85
N ASP A 59 21.62 -10.82 -3.91
CA ASP A 59 21.24 -12.06 -3.24
C ASP A 59 20.35 -12.98 -4.10
N TYR A 60 19.87 -12.51 -5.27
CA TYR A 60 18.91 -13.25 -6.09
C TYR A 60 19.60 -13.88 -7.30
N VAL A 61 19.25 -15.13 -7.63
CA VAL A 61 19.76 -15.85 -8.81
C VAL A 61 19.50 -15.04 -10.09
N LEU A 62 18.29 -14.51 -10.24
CA LEU A 62 17.90 -13.67 -11.39
C LEU A 62 18.44 -12.23 -11.31
N GLY A 63 19.13 -11.86 -10.21
CA GLY A 63 19.77 -10.56 -10.01
C GLY A 63 18.82 -9.38 -9.76
N TYR A 64 17.51 -9.59 -9.91
CA TYR A 64 16.49 -8.56 -9.79
C TYR A 64 15.23 -9.08 -9.09
N GLN A 65 14.46 -8.15 -8.54
CA GLN A 65 13.16 -8.35 -7.94
C GLN A 65 12.14 -7.43 -8.62
N ILE A 66 11.00 -7.97 -9.01
CA ILE A 66 9.81 -7.16 -9.30
C ILE A 66 9.17 -6.80 -7.95
N ARG A 67 9.06 -5.50 -7.68
CA ARG A 67 8.49 -4.97 -6.43
C ARG A 67 7.26 -4.14 -6.75
N ALA A 68 6.13 -4.55 -6.17
CA ALA A 68 4.92 -3.75 -6.15
C ALA A 68 4.80 -2.98 -4.83
N SER A 69 4.13 -1.83 -4.86
CA SER A 69 3.75 -1.12 -3.64
C SER A 69 2.49 -0.29 -3.83
N VAL A 70 1.69 -0.21 -2.77
CA VAL A 70 0.65 0.81 -2.60
C VAL A 70 1.11 1.75 -1.49
N THR A 71 1.04 3.04 -1.74
CA THR A 71 1.51 4.07 -0.80
C THR A 71 0.53 5.21 -0.71
N PHE A 72 0.26 5.68 0.50
CA PHE A 72 -0.56 6.84 0.79
C PHE A 72 0.31 7.91 1.45
N PHE A 73 0.13 9.16 1.05
CA PHE A 73 0.90 10.29 1.57
C PHE A 73 -0.01 11.24 2.32
N GLN A 74 0.50 11.82 3.40
CA GLN A 74 -0.18 12.90 4.11
C GLN A 74 0.83 13.70 4.92
N ARG A 75 0.55 14.98 5.21
CA ARG A 75 1.37 15.75 6.18
C ARG A 75 1.41 15.04 7.53
N THR A 76 2.57 15.06 8.19
CA THR A 76 2.79 14.36 9.47
C THR A 76 1.79 14.78 10.56
N VAL A 77 1.32 16.02 10.56
CA VAL A 77 0.28 16.50 11.50
C VAL A 77 -1.04 15.73 11.41
N HIS A 78 -1.30 15.05 10.29
CA HIS A 78 -2.46 14.19 10.08
C HIS A 78 -2.09 12.70 9.97
N ARG A 79 -0.95 12.28 10.54
CA ARG A 79 -0.49 10.89 10.55
C ARG A 79 -1.54 9.90 11.09
N SER A 80 -2.37 10.32 12.05
CA SER A 80 -3.45 9.49 12.60
C SER A 80 -4.46 9.03 11.54
N PHE A 81 -4.64 9.80 10.46
CA PHE A 81 -5.46 9.38 9.33
C PHE A 81 -4.84 8.18 8.60
N LEU A 82 -3.52 8.17 8.41
CA LEU A 82 -2.82 7.04 7.81
C LEU A 82 -2.85 5.80 8.73
N GLU A 83 -2.78 6.00 10.06
CA GLU A 83 -2.96 4.91 11.04
C GLU A 83 -4.36 4.29 10.95
N TRP A 84 -5.39 5.11 10.73
CA TRP A 84 -6.74 4.61 10.47
C TRP A 84 -6.80 3.76 9.21
N ILE A 85 -6.26 4.23 8.07
CA ILE A 85 -6.20 3.43 6.84
C ILE A 85 -5.43 2.12 7.08
N GLN A 86 -4.30 2.18 7.79
CA GLN A 86 -3.52 0.98 8.15
C GLN A 86 -4.34 -0.01 8.97
N SER A 87 -5.11 0.47 9.96
CA SER A 87 -5.98 -0.38 10.78
C SER A 87 -7.10 -1.05 9.99
N VAL A 88 -7.59 -0.41 8.92
CA VAL A 88 -8.62 -0.95 8.02
C VAL A 88 -8.02 -1.98 7.06
N LEU A 89 -6.86 -1.69 6.47
CA LEU A 89 -6.23 -2.54 5.46
C LEU A 89 -5.41 -3.70 6.08
N GLY A 90 -5.02 -3.58 7.35
CA GLY A 90 -4.37 -4.65 8.11
C GLY A 90 -2.97 -5.03 7.61
N ALA A 91 -2.28 -4.17 6.88
CA ALA A 91 -1.00 -4.47 6.24
C ALA A 91 -0.03 -3.28 6.28
N GLY A 92 1.22 -3.51 5.88
CA GLY A 92 2.20 -2.45 5.66
C GLY A 92 2.69 -1.73 6.92
N PHE A 93 3.34 -0.58 6.71
CA PHE A 93 3.96 0.21 7.78
C PHE A 93 3.86 1.70 7.48
N ILE A 94 3.95 2.53 8.52
CA ILE A 94 3.98 3.99 8.42
C ILE A 94 5.38 4.48 8.77
N ARG A 95 5.89 5.43 7.98
CA ARG A 95 7.13 6.16 8.27
C ARG A 95 6.92 7.65 8.14
N GLU A 96 7.70 8.41 8.89
CA GLU A 96 7.78 9.86 8.74
C GLU A 96 9.05 10.24 8.00
N ARG A 97 8.93 11.20 7.08
CA ARG A 97 10.05 11.78 6.36
C ARG A 97 10.49 13.08 7.00
N LYS A 98 11.74 13.44 6.77
CA LYS A 98 12.36 14.68 7.29
C LYS A 98 11.70 15.95 6.74
N ASP A 99 10.94 15.88 5.66
CA ASP A 99 10.23 17.00 5.03
C ASP A 99 8.80 17.20 5.55
N GLY A 100 8.42 16.54 6.65
CA GLY A 100 7.12 16.74 7.29
C GLY A 100 5.96 15.99 6.60
N VAL A 101 6.28 14.97 5.79
CA VAL A 101 5.33 14.05 5.17
C VAL A 101 5.41 12.68 5.85
N ALA A 102 4.26 12.13 6.21
CA ALA A 102 4.10 10.74 6.60
C ALA A 102 3.67 9.89 5.39
N GLU A 103 4.17 8.66 5.32
CA GLU A 103 3.85 7.71 4.26
C GLU A 103 3.41 6.39 4.86
N TYR A 104 2.24 5.91 4.43
CA TYR A 104 1.78 4.56 4.71
C TYR A 104 2.05 3.68 3.48
N SER A 105 2.90 2.66 3.63
CA SER A 105 3.38 1.81 2.54
C SER A 105 3.06 0.33 2.76
N ILE A 106 2.51 -0.31 1.73
CA ILE A 106 2.32 -1.76 1.65
C ILE A 106 3.20 -2.27 0.51
N THR A 107 4.14 -3.18 0.80
CA THR A 107 5.14 -3.66 -0.17
C THR A 107 5.24 -5.18 -0.30
N GLU A 108 4.58 -5.94 0.57
CA GLU A 108 4.54 -7.40 0.48
C GLU A 108 3.54 -7.81 -0.61
N SER A 109 3.97 -8.67 -1.54
CA SER A 109 3.24 -8.96 -2.77
C SER A 109 1.83 -9.49 -2.54
N ARG A 110 1.64 -10.42 -1.59
CA ARG A 110 0.30 -10.97 -1.29
C ARG A 110 -0.61 -9.92 -0.68
N MET A 111 -0.09 -9.07 0.21
CA MET A 111 -0.84 -7.99 0.83
C MET A 111 -1.20 -6.91 -0.19
N VAL A 112 -0.28 -6.55 -1.11
CA VAL A 112 -0.57 -5.62 -2.20
C VAL A 112 -1.70 -6.17 -3.07
N LEU A 113 -1.63 -7.43 -3.48
CA LEU A 113 -2.67 -8.07 -4.28
C LEU A 113 -4.02 -8.03 -3.56
N ASN A 114 -4.06 -8.45 -2.28
CA ASN A 114 -5.28 -8.43 -1.47
C ASN A 114 -5.89 -7.02 -1.35
N VAL A 115 -5.07 -6.02 -1.04
CA VAL A 115 -5.54 -4.63 -0.92
C VAL A 115 -6.06 -4.10 -2.25
N LEU A 116 -5.35 -4.33 -3.35
CA LEU A 116 -5.79 -3.88 -4.66
C LEU A 116 -7.08 -4.59 -5.09
N SER A 117 -7.25 -5.89 -4.84
CA SER A 117 -8.50 -6.60 -5.13
C SER A 117 -9.71 -5.96 -4.44
N ASN A 118 -9.54 -5.47 -3.21
CA ASN A 118 -10.61 -4.81 -2.45
C ASN A 118 -10.88 -3.37 -2.90
N LEU A 119 -9.85 -2.63 -3.31
CA LEU A 119 -9.98 -1.21 -3.68
C LEU A 119 -10.33 -0.98 -5.16
N THR A 120 -9.85 -1.84 -6.06
CA THR A 120 -9.98 -1.68 -7.53
C THR A 120 -11.41 -1.47 -8.04
N PRO A 121 -12.46 -2.08 -7.46
CA PRO A 121 -13.84 -1.79 -7.85
C PRO A 121 -14.22 -0.31 -7.74
N TYR A 122 -13.56 0.44 -6.84
CA TYR A 122 -13.90 1.84 -6.52
C TYR A 122 -12.86 2.84 -7.06
N VAL A 123 -11.68 2.38 -7.45
CA VAL A 123 -10.62 3.21 -8.07
C VAL A 123 -11.04 3.67 -9.47
N ARG A 124 -10.80 4.94 -9.78
CA ARG A 124 -11.08 5.56 -11.09
C ARG A 124 -9.81 5.93 -11.83
N LEU A 125 -8.99 6.80 -11.25
CA LEU A 125 -7.82 7.36 -11.95
C LEU A 125 -6.70 6.34 -12.11
N LYS A 126 -6.49 5.49 -11.10
CA LYS A 126 -5.39 4.52 -11.08
C LYS A 126 -5.79 3.10 -11.46
N LYS A 127 -6.93 2.92 -12.13
CA LYS A 127 -7.50 1.59 -12.41
C LYS A 127 -6.60 0.74 -13.32
N MET A 128 -5.95 1.37 -14.31
CA MET A 128 -5.00 0.68 -15.18
C MET A 128 -3.77 0.20 -14.41
N GLN A 129 -3.28 1.00 -13.46
CA GLN A 129 -2.17 0.65 -12.58
C GLN A 129 -2.55 -0.52 -11.67
N CYS A 130 -3.76 -0.49 -11.08
CA CYS A 130 -4.27 -1.62 -10.29
C CYS A 130 -4.25 -2.92 -11.10
N ASN A 131 -4.91 -2.91 -12.27
CA ASN A 131 -5.05 -4.10 -13.11
C ASN A 131 -3.70 -4.67 -13.54
N LEU A 132 -2.76 -3.81 -13.95
CA LEU A 132 -1.43 -4.24 -14.36
C LEU A 132 -0.63 -4.82 -13.19
N VAL A 133 -0.67 -4.20 -12.01
CA VAL A 133 -0.01 -4.74 -10.81
C VAL A 133 -0.60 -6.08 -10.42
N MET A 134 -1.93 -6.18 -10.36
CA MET A 134 -2.61 -7.42 -9.98
C MET A 134 -2.25 -8.56 -10.93
N SER A 135 -2.31 -8.31 -12.25
CA SER A 135 -1.94 -9.30 -13.28
C SER A 135 -0.49 -9.79 -13.12
N VAL A 136 0.48 -8.88 -12.92
CA VAL A 136 1.88 -9.28 -12.71
C VAL A 136 2.05 -10.07 -11.41
N LEU A 137 1.42 -9.65 -10.32
CA LEU A 137 1.55 -10.32 -9.03
C LEU A 137 0.88 -11.69 -9.00
N GLU A 138 -0.29 -11.86 -9.61
CA GLU A 138 -0.97 -13.15 -9.73
C GLU A 138 -0.11 -14.16 -10.48
N GLU A 139 0.48 -13.75 -11.61
CA GLU A 139 1.37 -14.60 -12.41
C GLU A 139 2.66 -14.96 -11.65
N MET A 140 3.23 -14.00 -10.89
CA MET A 140 4.38 -14.26 -10.04
C MET A 140 4.08 -15.22 -8.88
N LEU A 141 2.93 -15.05 -8.20
CA LEU A 141 2.59 -15.78 -6.98
C LEU A 141 2.05 -17.19 -7.25
N SER A 142 1.48 -17.43 -8.43
CA SER A 142 1.04 -18.76 -8.90
C SER A 142 2.22 -19.68 -9.26
N SER A 143 3.38 -19.10 -9.58
CA SER A 143 4.57 -19.84 -9.97
C SER A 143 5.40 -20.23 -8.73
N LYS A 144 5.66 -21.53 -8.53
CA LYS A 144 6.58 -21.99 -7.45
C LYS A 144 8.01 -21.48 -7.65
N ARG A 145 8.43 -21.38 -8.91
CA ARG A 145 9.72 -20.85 -9.35
C ARG A 145 9.51 -20.08 -10.64
N LEU A 146 10.08 -18.87 -10.72
CA LEU A 146 10.04 -18.06 -11.93
C LEU A 146 11.25 -18.39 -12.80
N GLU A 147 10.99 -19.00 -13.95
CA GLU A 147 12.03 -19.26 -14.94
C GLU A 147 12.56 -17.96 -15.54
N PRO A 148 13.85 -17.88 -15.92
CA PRO A 148 14.48 -16.63 -16.40
C PRO A 148 13.73 -15.94 -17.55
N ALA A 149 13.28 -16.72 -18.55
CA ALA A 149 12.53 -16.19 -19.69
C ALA A 149 11.15 -15.64 -19.27
N HIS A 150 10.50 -16.29 -18.30
CA HIS A 150 9.24 -15.84 -17.72
C HIS A 150 9.46 -14.54 -16.92
N PHE A 151 10.47 -14.50 -16.05
CA PHE A 151 10.81 -13.30 -15.31
C PHE A 151 11.11 -12.11 -16.24
N LEU A 152 11.83 -12.34 -17.34
CA LEU A 152 12.09 -11.29 -18.33
C LEU A 152 10.81 -10.81 -19.03
N ARG A 153 9.86 -11.70 -19.33
CA ARG A 153 8.54 -11.31 -19.86
C ARG A 153 7.80 -10.39 -18.90
N LEU A 154 7.76 -10.75 -17.61
CA LEU A 154 7.14 -9.91 -16.59
C LEU A 154 7.88 -8.57 -16.44
N ALA A 155 9.21 -8.57 -16.48
CA ALA A 155 10.01 -7.34 -16.44
C ALA A 155 9.66 -6.37 -17.58
N ARG A 156 9.37 -6.89 -18.78
CA ARG A 156 8.90 -6.07 -19.91
C ARG A 156 7.50 -5.47 -19.67
N GLN A 157 6.61 -6.17 -18.95
CA GLN A 157 5.34 -5.59 -18.51
C GLN A 157 5.55 -4.49 -17.46
N VAL A 158 6.54 -4.65 -16.57
CA VAL A 158 6.91 -3.61 -15.60
C VAL A 158 7.38 -2.34 -16.30
N ASP A 159 8.08 -2.42 -17.42
CA ASP A 159 8.48 -1.24 -18.19
C ASP A 159 7.27 -0.42 -18.67
N ARG A 160 6.21 -1.08 -19.14
CA ARG A 160 4.93 -0.43 -19.55
C ARG A 160 4.24 0.27 -18.38
N PHE A 161 4.37 -0.26 -17.17
CA PHE A 161 3.85 0.43 -15.98
C PHE A 161 4.48 1.83 -15.80
N GLY A 162 5.71 2.03 -16.28
CA GLY A 162 6.39 3.32 -16.21
C GLY A 162 5.72 4.41 -17.04
N GLU A 163 4.94 4.03 -18.06
CA GLU A 163 4.17 4.95 -18.90
C GLU A 163 2.87 5.41 -18.22
N LEU A 164 2.35 4.61 -17.29
CA LEU A 164 1.12 4.92 -16.54
C LEU A 164 1.35 5.91 -15.39
N ASN A 165 2.60 6.09 -14.98
CA ASN A 165 2.99 7.04 -13.94
C ASN A 165 3.90 8.12 -14.54
N PHE A 166 3.82 9.34 -14.03
CA PHE A 166 4.75 10.42 -14.38
C PHE A 166 6.14 10.22 -13.72
N SER A 167 6.77 9.07 -13.97
CA SER A 167 8.03 8.68 -13.36
C SER A 167 9.21 9.33 -14.08
N LYS A 168 9.85 10.30 -13.43
CA LYS A 168 11.06 10.97 -13.95
C LYS A 168 12.38 10.34 -13.48
N ARG A 169 12.31 9.32 -12.62
CA ARG A 169 13.49 8.77 -11.90
C ARG A 169 13.67 7.26 -12.08
N ARG A 170 12.91 6.63 -12.98
CA ARG A 170 13.05 5.20 -13.25
C ARG A 170 14.35 4.94 -14.03
N SER A 171 15.29 4.24 -13.41
CA SER A 171 16.60 3.95 -13.99
C SER A 171 16.79 2.50 -14.42
N ILE A 172 16.07 1.55 -13.80
CA ILE A 172 16.18 0.13 -14.09
C ILE A 172 15.02 -0.29 -15.00
N ARG A 173 15.36 -0.91 -16.13
CA ARG A 173 14.43 -1.41 -17.16
C ARG A 173 14.73 -2.87 -17.51
N SER A 174 13.85 -3.47 -18.31
CA SER A 174 13.96 -4.90 -18.68
C SER A 174 15.19 -5.24 -19.53
N ASP A 175 15.76 -4.27 -20.24
CA ASP A 175 17.02 -4.41 -20.99
C ASP A 175 18.21 -4.76 -20.07
N GLN A 176 18.32 -4.12 -18.91
CA GLN A 176 19.34 -4.40 -17.90
C GLN A 176 19.11 -5.76 -17.22
N VAL A 177 17.85 -6.22 -17.15
CA VAL A 177 17.52 -7.57 -16.70
C VAL A 177 17.98 -8.58 -17.74
N GLU A 178 17.63 -8.37 -19.01
CA GLU A 178 18.03 -9.24 -20.11
C GLU A 178 19.54 -9.38 -20.23
N ALA A 179 20.27 -8.26 -20.21
CA ALA A 179 21.73 -8.25 -20.25
C ALA A 179 22.34 -9.07 -19.10
N TYR A 180 21.78 -8.93 -17.88
CA TYR A 180 22.24 -9.71 -16.74
C TYR A 180 21.98 -11.21 -16.92
N LEU A 181 20.77 -11.59 -17.32
CA LEU A 181 20.42 -13.01 -17.50
C LEU A 181 21.29 -13.67 -18.58
N ARG A 182 21.57 -12.96 -19.69
CA ARG A 182 22.51 -13.42 -20.73
C ARG A 182 23.93 -13.56 -20.19
N SER A 183 24.42 -12.58 -19.42
CA SER A 183 25.76 -12.64 -18.81
C SER A 183 25.95 -13.81 -17.84
N ARG A 184 24.84 -14.34 -17.29
CA ARG A 184 24.80 -15.50 -16.39
C ARG A 184 24.44 -16.80 -17.09
N GLN A 185 24.30 -16.81 -18.43
CA GLN A 185 23.87 -17.97 -19.22
C GLN A 185 22.53 -18.56 -18.74
N LEU A 186 21.65 -17.71 -18.19
CA LEU A 186 20.33 -18.11 -17.70
C LEU A 186 19.25 -18.09 -18.78
N LEU A 187 19.54 -17.46 -19.93
CA LEU A 187 18.69 -17.54 -21.12
C LEU A 187 19.34 -18.52 -22.08
N ILE A 188 18.60 -19.57 -22.43
CA ILE A 188 18.97 -20.50 -23.49
C ILE A 188 18.85 -19.72 -24.83
N PRO A 189 19.79 -19.90 -25.78
CA PRO A 189 19.69 -19.36 -27.13
C PRO A 189 18.35 -19.65 -27.82
#